data_AF-A0A7W3XYT7-F1
#
_entry.id   AF-A0A7W3XYT7-F1
#
_cell.length_a   1.000
_cell.length_b   1.000
_cell.length_c   1.000
_cell.angle_alpha   90.00
_cell.angle_beta   90.00
_cell.angle_gamma   90.00
#
_symmetry.space_group_name_H-M   'P 1'
#
loop_
_entity.id
_entity.type
_entity.pdbx_description
1 polymer ?
#
loop_
_entity_poly.entity_id
_entity_poly.type
_entity_poly.pdbx_seq_one_letter_code
_entity_poly.pdbx_strand_id
1 'polypeptide(L)'
;VLTPLGPGLDRGVAPELRRRVLELLAELPVGGAPDPASLRSRLRWELPRRTTEELHSTVCAATLAEAEWLGLTGRGALADHARPLLAPDAGMNTDSDVGPAPDAPPGDFRGPAETALDAAVDALAPLLPEPVDHVLLQADLTAVAPGPLRRDLARFMARTADVESTGGATVYRFTADGVRRALDSGHTPRELHTFLAEHSRTPVPQPLTYLIDDTARRHGRLRVGAAGGYLRCEDEALLDQVLADRRSESLRLLRIAPTVAVSHAAPDVLLERLRELGLAPAAEDAEGTVVTLAGDVRRTPPRTAPRPVPDGPPPAAPSLLGAAVGAIRAGDRAGSREDAGAVGAAGSGRPARRARAAAAREGASGPAPRTPVAEIPGVLRSAAGTGGRVWVGCVGADGAVERRLIAPVRVEGGFVSCFDHTADEVRTYPLHRLTGAEPLPEDA
;
A
#
# COMPACT_ATOMS: atom_id res chain seq x y z
N VAL A 1 3.73 -7.48 -12.69
CA VAL A 1 2.76 -6.36 -12.72
C VAL A 1 2.30 -6.14 -11.30
N LEU A 2 2.62 -4.98 -10.70
CA LEU A 2 2.21 -4.66 -9.34
C LEU A 2 0.74 -4.18 -9.35
N THR A 3 -0.06 -4.66 -8.41
CA THR A 3 -1.46 -4.26 -8.25
C THR A 3 -1.53 -2.80 -7.78
N PRO A 4 -2.40 -1.94 -8.34
CA PRO A 4 -2.57 -0.57 -7.86
C PRO A 4 -2.98 -0.58 -6.37
N LEU A 5 -2.31 0.28 -5.58
CA LEU A 5 -2.42 0.36 -4.11
C LEU A 5 -2.07 -0.93 -3.35
N GLY A 6 -1.41 -1.89 -4.00
CA GLY A 6 -0.91 -3.10 -3.33
C GLY A 6 0.32 -2.82 -2.44
N PRO A 7 0.62 -3.69 -1.47
CA PRO A 7 1.75 -3.51 -0.53
C PRO A 7 3.12 -3.47 -1.22
N GLY A 8 3.23 -3.96 -2.47
CA GLY A 8 4.44 -3.85 -3.28
C GLY A 8 4.69 -2.46 -3.90
N LEU A 9 3.80 -1.48 -3.67
CA LEU A 9 4.00 -0.07 -4.04
C LEU A 9 4.46 0.78 -2.85
N ASP A 10 4.41 0.25 -1.64
CA ASP A 10 4.91 0.94 -0.46
C ASP A 10 6.44 0.97 -0.49
N ARG A 11 7.00 2.17 -0.36
CA ARG A 11 8.44 2.42 -0.36
C ARG A 11 8.76 3.26 0.87
N GLY A 12 8.80 2.60 2.03
CA GLY A 12 9.07 3.27 3.31
C GLY A 12 10.37 4.10 3.34
N VAL A 13 11.36 3.76 2.51
CA VAL A 13 12.64 4.51 2.40
C VAL A 13 12.57 5.72 1.46
N ALA A 14 11.52 5.87 0.64
CA ALA A 14 11.43 6.93 -0.36
C ALA A 14 11.39 8.35 0.24
N PRO A 15 10.68 8.64 1.36
CA PRO A 15 10.71 9.96 1.99
C PRO A 15 12.11 10.34 2.48
N GLU A 16 12.85 9.41 3.10
CA GLU A 16 14.22 9.66 3.56
C GLU A 16 15.18 9.94 2.39
N LEU A 17 15.09 9.13 1.32
CA LEU A 17 15.90 9.32 0.11
C LEU A 17 15.58 10.65 -0.58
N ARG A 18 14.29 11.02 -0.67
CA ARG A 18 13.85 12.33 -1.19
C ARG A 18 14.45 13.48 -0.40
N ARG A 19 14.32 13.45 0.93
CA ARG A 19 14.92 14.46 1.82
C ARG A 19 16.42 14.54 1.60
N ARG A 20 17.12 13.40 1.57
CA ARG A 20 18.58 13.40 1.39
C ARG A 20 19.02 13.97 0.04
N VAL A 21 18.29 13.68 -1.04
CA VAL A 21 18.56 14.30 -2.36
C VAL A 21 18.47 15.82 -2.28
N LEU A 22 17.45 16.37 -1.60
CA LEU A 22 17.29 17.81 -1.43
C LEU A 22 18.37 18.41 -0.52
N GLU A 23 18.76 17.74 0.57
CA GLU A 23 19.87 18.17 1.44
C GLU A 23 21.20 18.22 0.68
N LEU A 24 21.49 17.23 -0.17
CA LEU A 24 22.69 17.24 -1.02
C LEU A 24 22.70 18.43 -1.99
N LEU A 25 21.54 18.87 -2.46
CA LEU A 25 21.43 20.10 -3.26
C LEU A 25 21.65 21.35 -2.41
N ALA A 26 21.24 21.34 -1.14
CA ALA A 26 21.43 22.45 -0.20
C ALA A 26 22.90 22.61 0.24
N GLU A 27 23.68 21.52 0.28
CA GLU A 27 25.13 21.52 0.55
C GLU A 27 25.95 22.27 -0.52
N LEU A 28 25.41 22.41 -1.73
CA LEU A 28 26.06 23.16 -2.81
C LEU A 28 25.94 24.67 -2.57
N PRO A 29 26.91 25.48 -3.06
CA PRO A 29 26.78 26.93 -3.10
C PRO A 29 25.49 27.38 -3.81
N VAL A 30 25.03 28.59 -3.50
CA VAL A 30 23.86 29.20 -4.17
C VAL A 30 24.05 29.18 -5.69
N GLY A 31 23.03 28.70 -6.41
CA GLY A 31 23.09 28.51 -7.87
C GLY A 31 23.85 27.28 -8.37
N GLY A 32 24.37 26.43 -7.48
CA GLY A 32 25.03 25.18 -7.84
C GLY A 32 24.05 24.18 -8.48
N ALA A 33 24.34 23.75 -9.70
CA ALA A 33 23.57 22.75 -10.44
C ALA A 33 24.44 21.50 -10.68
N PRO A 34 24.29 20.43 -9.88
CA PRO A 34 25.09 19.22 -10.06
C PRO A 34 24.59 18.43 -11.26
N ASP A 35 25.49 17.69 -11.89
CA ASP A 35 25.08 16.64 -12.83
C ASP A 35 24.27 15.56 -12.08
N PRO A 36 23.09 15.14 -12.59
CA PRO A 36 22.27 14.14 -11.92
C PRO A 36 22.98 12.79 -11.68
N ALA A 37 23.95 12.40 -12.51
CA ALA A 37 24.73 11.18 -12.27
C ALA A 37 25.68 11.32 -11.09
N SER A 38 26.26 12.51 -10.89
CA SER A 38 27.08 12.83 -9.72
C SER A 38 26.26 12.79 -8.43
N LEU A 39 25.04 13.32 -8.45
CA LEU A 39 24.12 13.28 -7.29
C LEU A 39 23.73 11.83 -6.93
N ARG A 40 23.40 11.00 -7.93
CA ARG A 40 23.14 9.56 -7.74
C ARG A 40 24.34 8.82 -7.16
N SER A 41 25.54 9.11 -7.67
CA SER A 41 26.79 8.50 -7.20
C SER A 41 27.06 8.86 -5.74
N ARG A 42 26.80 10.12 -5.36
CA ARG A 42 26.91 10.57 -3.98
C ARG A 42 25.89 9.89 -3.07
N LEU A 43 24.63 9.82 -3.47
CA LEU A 43 23.56 9.15 -2.72
C LEU A 43 23.88 7.66 -2.49
N ARG A 44 24.40 6.96 -3.51
CA ARG A 44 24.86 5.58 -3.41
C ARG A 44 26.03 5.42 -2.42
N TRP A 45 26.97 6.36 -2.42
CA TRP A 45 28.12 6.33 -1.52
C TRP A 45 27.73 6.50 -0.05
N GLU A 46 26.77 7.38 0.26
CA GLU A 46 26.31 7.62 1.64
C GLU A 46 25.38 6.52 2.17
N LEU A 47 24.58 5.89 1.31
CA LEU A 47 23.55 4.91 1.71
C LEU A 47 23.72 3.55 1.00
N PRO A 48 24.91 2.90 1.03
CA PRO A 48 25.23 1.74 0.19
C PRO A 48 24.46 0.47 0.55
N ARG A 49 23.85 0.39 1.74
CA ARG A 49 23.17 -0.80 2.26
C ARG A 49 21.66 -0.64 2.44
N ARG A 50 21.11 0.56 2.22
CA ARG A 50 19.70 0.83 2.50
C ARG A 50 18.77 0.38 1.36
N THR A 51 19.27 0.27 0.13
CA THR A 51 18.43 0.01 -1.04
C THR A 51 19.20 -0.54 -2.25
N THR A 52 18.47 -1.11 -3.22
CA THR A 52 18.96 -1.45 -4.56
C THR A 52 19.27 -0.21 -5.41
N GLU A 53 20.27 -0.32 -6.29
CA GLU A 53 20.69 0.74 -7.24
C GLU A 53 19.53 1.29 -8.07
N GLU A 54 18.65 0.41 -8.56
CA GLU A 54 17.49 0.79 -9.36
C GLU A 54 16.57 1.74 -8.61
N LEU A 55 16.35 1.50 -7.31
CA LEU A 55 15.48 2.36 -6.51
C LEU A 55 16.13 3.70 -6.18
N HIS A 56 17.45 3.75 -5.94
CA HIS A 56 18.18 5.02 -5.81
C HIS A 56 18.05 5.85 -7.08
N SER A 57 18.23 5.23 -8.24
CA SER A 57 18.12 5.89 -9.53
C SER A 57 16.70 6.43 -9.77
N THR A 58 15.67 5.60 -9.57
CA THR A 58 14.26 6.00 -9.76
C THR A 58 13.85 7.09 -8.79
N VAL A 59 14.15 6.97 -7.49
CA VAL A 59 13.77 7.97 -6.50
C VAL A 59 14.51 9.28 -6.72
N CYS A 60 15.81 9.25 -7.01
CA CYS A 60 16.57 10.47 -7.31
C CYS A 60 16.01 11.20 -8.54
N ALA A 61 15.73 10.49 -9.63
CA ALA A 61 15.17 11.09 -10.84
C ALA A 61 13.76 11.67 -10.60
N ALA A 62 12.89 10.92 -9.91
CA ALA A 62 11.55 11.37 -9.56
C ALA A 62 11.60 12.59 -8.63
N THR A 63 12.49 12.59 -7.63
CA THR A 63 12.63 13.71 -6.68
C THR A 63 13.04 14.99 -7.39
N LEU A 64 14.01 14.92 -8.30
CA LEU A 64 14.46 16.09 -9.06
C LEU A 64 13.35 16.64 -9.96
N ALA A 65 12.63 15.77 -10.66
CA ALA A 65 11.50 16.17 -11.51
C ALA A 65 10.35 16.79 -10.69
N GLU A 66 9.98 16.15 -9.57
CA GLU A 66 8.95 16.65 -8.65
C GLU A 66 9.37 17.98 -8.02
N ALA A 67 10.63 18.13 -7.61
CA ALA A 67 11.16 19.37 -7.04
C ALA A 67 11.13 20.52 -8.06
N GLU A 68 11.40 20.24 -9.33
CA GLU A 68 11.29 21.22 -10.42
C GLU A 68 9.83 21.61 -10.67
N TRP A 69 8.90 20.64 -10.70
CA TRP A 69 7.47 20.92 -10.84
C TRP A 69 6.90 21.75 -9.69
N LEU A 70 7.39 21.51 -8.48
CA LEU A 70 7.00 22.26 -7.28
C LEU A 70 7.71 23.61 -7.17
N GLY A 71 8.68 23.92 -8.05
CA GLY A 71 9.46 25.16 -8.02
C GLY A 71 10.54 25.22 -6.93
N LEU A 72 10.81 24.10 -6.24
CA LEU A 72 11.88 23.99 -5.24
C LEU A 72 13.27 24.02 -5.89
N THR A 73 13.35 23.59 -7.15
CA THR A 73 14.56 23.67 -7.98
C THR A 73 14.24 24.34 -9.31
N GLY A 74 15.21 25.01 -9.92
CA GLY A 74 15.08 25.58 -11.27
C GLY A 74 16.40 25.48 -12.02
N ARG A 75 16.36 25.04 -13.28
CA ARG A 75 17.57 24.82 -14.12
C ARG A 75 18.63 23.93 -13.44
N GLY A 76 18.19 22.94 -12.67
CA GLY A 76 19.06 21.99 -11.96
C GLY A 76 19.67 22.49 -10.65
N ALA A 77 19.40 23.74 -10.22
CA ALA A 77 19.85 24.27 -8.94
C ALA A 77 18.69 24.37 -7.93
N LEU A 78 19.01 24.26 -6.64
CA LEU A 78 18.06 24.53 -5.56
C LEU A 78 17.70 26.02 -5.51
N ALA A 79 16.41 26.33 -5.42
CA ALA A 79 15.94 27.70 -5.32
C ALA A 79 16.24 28.28 -3.92
N ASP A 80 16.56 29.57 -3.85
CA ASP A 80 16.97 30.21 -2.60
C ASP A 80 15.87 30.16 -1.53
N HIS A 81 14.61 30.32 -1.94
CA HIS A 81 13.45 30.23 -1.06
C HIS A 81 13.19 28.81 -0.55
N ALA A 82 13.77 27.77 -1.16
CA ALA A 82 13.62 26.38 -0.72
C ALA A 82 14.66 25.98 0.35
N ARG A 83 15.76 26.73 0.48
CA ARG A 83 16.85 26.43 1.44
C ARG A 83 16.41 26.46 2.90
N PRO A 84 15.58 27.42 3.38
CA PRO A 84 15.10 27.42 4.77
C PRO A 84 14.33 26.15 5.15
N LEU A 85 13.61 25.55 4.19
CA LEU A 85 12.84 24.32 4.40
C LEU A 85 13.71 23.07 4.63
N LEU A 86 15.00 23.16 4.29
CA LEU A 86 15.99 22.08 4.41
C LEU A 86 17.01 22.33 5.52
N ALA A 87 16.84 23.40 6.30
CA ALA A 87 17.66 23.64 7.47
C ALA A 87 17.51 22.48 8.47
N PRO A 88 18.59 22.06 9.15
CA PRO A 88 18.56 20.91 10.05
C PRO A 88 17.53 21.04 11.18
N ASP A 89 17.20 22.26 11.59
CA ASP A 89 16.19 22.54 12.61
C ASP A 89 14.74 22.46 12.08
N ALA A 90 14.53 22.56 10.77
CA ALA A 90 13.20 22.50 10.14
C ALA A 90 12.60 21.08 10.10
N GLY A 91 13.37 20.07 10.50
CA GLY A 91 12.91 18.69 10.60
C GLY A 91 11.82 18.53 11.66
N MET A 92 10.74 17.82 11.31
CA MET A 92 9.83 17.25 12.30
C MET A 92 10.63 16.28 13.18
N ASN A 93 11.12 16.76 14.32
CA ASN A 93 11.50 15.90 15.43
C ASN A 93 10.21 15.28 15.97
N THR A 94 9.79 14.15 15.39
CA THR A 94 8.76 13.28 15.97
C THR A 94 9.27 12.51 17.19
N ASP A 95 10.55 12.66 17.57
CA ASP A 95 11.16 12.06 18.77
C ASP A 95 11.98 13.09 19.58
N SER A 96 11.35 14.18 20.01
CA SER A 96 11.91 15.00 21.09
C SER A 96 10.98 15.04 22.29
N ASP A 97 11.12 14.02 23.13
CA ASP A 97 10.76 14.00 24.56
C ASP A 97 11.63 14.99 25.37
N VAL A 98 11.87 16.18 24.83
CA VAL A 98 12.58 17.27 25.51
C VAL A 98 11.58 18.41 25.61
N GLY A 99 10.93 18.49 26.77
CA GLY A 99 10.09 19.62 27.13
C GLY A 99 10.89 20.94 27.05
N PRO A 100 10.22 22.08 26.79
CA PRO A 100 10.90 23.36 26.65
C PRO A 100 11.70 23.69 27.91
N ALA A 101 12.89 24.26 27.71
CA ALA A 101 13.73 24.75 28.80
C ALA A 101 12.95 25.75 29.67
N PRO A 102 13.08 25.68 31.02
CA PRO A 102 12.15 26.35 31.95
C PRO A 102 12.18 27.88 31.98
N ASP A 103 13.04 28.55 31.19
CA ASP A 103 13.30 30.00 31.31
C ASP A 103 13.09 30.82 30.01
N ALA A 104 12.39 30.29 29.01
CA ALA A 104 12.01 31.08 27.83
C ALA A 104 10.82 32.02 28.14
N PRO A 105 10.86 33.32 27.75
CA PRO A 105 9.74 34.24 27.97
C PRO A 105 8.49 33.74 27.23
N PRO A 106 7.27 33.98 27.77
CA PRO A 106 6.03 33.54 27.14
C PRO A 106 5.74 34.43 25.92
N GLY A 107 6.21 34.02 24.75
CA GLY A 107 5.93 34.66 23.47
C GLY A 107 6.51 33.84 22.32
N ASP A 108 5.65 33.34 21.45
CA ASP A 108 5.93 32.52 20.26
C ASP A 108 6.52 31.12 20.48
N PHE A 109 5.65 30.17 20.83
CA PHE A 109 5.86 28.75 20.54
C PHE A 109 5.57 28.46 19.07
N ARG A 110 6.29 29.08 18.12
CA ARG A 110 6.28 28.60 16.74
C ARG A 110 7.21 27.40 16.62
N GLY A 111 6.70 26.33 16.02
CA GLY A 111 7.53 25.17 15.73
C GLY A 111 8.65 25.54 14.75
N PRO A 112 9.81 24.86 14.77
CA PRO A 112 10.91 25.22 13.87
C PRO A 112 10.55 25.02 12.38
N ALA A 113 9.58 24.15 12.09
CA ALA A 113 8.99 24.01 10.76
C ALA A 113 8.19 25.25 10.31
N GLU A 114 7.47 25.92 11.22
CA GLU A 114 6.74 27.16 10.92
C GLU A 114 7.70 28.31 10.65
N THR A 115 8.77 28.42 11.45
CA THR A 115 9.83 29.42 11.22
C THR A 115 10.54 29.22 9.88
N ALA A 116 10.83 27.97 9.52
CA ALA A 116 11.41 27.65 8.21
C ALA A 116 10.47 28.01 7.04
N LEU A 117 9.16 27.80 7.23
CA LEU A 117 8.15 28.20 6.26
C LEU A 117 8.06 29.72 6.12
N ASP A 118 8.03 30.46 7.23
CA ASP A 118 8.02 31.92 7.21
C ASP A 118 9.24 32.48 6.47
N ALA A 119 10.44 31.96 6.76
CA ALA A 119 11.67 32.36 6.05
C ALA A 119 11.64 32.03 4.55
N ALA A 120 11.04 30.90 4.15
CA ALA A 120 10.83 30.56 2.75
C ALA A 120 9.85 31.53 2.07
N VAL A 121 8.77 31.92 2.77
CA VAL A 121 7.80 32.90 2.30
C VAL A 121 8.45 34.27 2.11
N ASP A 122 9.24 34.73 3.08
CA ASP A 122 9.96 36.01 3.02
C ASP A 122 10.95 36.07 1.86
N ALA A 123 11.61 34.95 1.55
CA ALA A 123 12.52 34.86 0.40
C ALA A 123 11.78 34.82 -0.95
N LEU A 124 10.58 34.22 -1.00
CA LEU A 124 9.80 34.06 -2.23
C LEU A 124 8.95 35.30 -2.56
N ALA A 125 8.39 35.97 -1.55
CA ALA A 125 7.42 37.05 -1.74
C ALA A 125 7.92 38.20 -2.65
N PRO A 126 9.19 38.67 -2.56
CA PRO A 126 9.70 39.73 -3.45
C PRO A 126 9.84 39.31 -4.92
N LEU A 127 9.83 38.01 -5.21
CA LEU A 127 9.99 37.46 -6.57
C LEU A 127 8.66 37.27 -7.29
N LEU A 128 7.54 37.34 -6.56
CA LEU A 128 6.21 37.12 -7.12
C LEU A 128 5.52 38.46 -7.41
N PRO A 129 4.77 38.56 -8.51
CA PRO A 129 3.88 39.70 -8.73
C PRO A 129 2.82 39.80 -7.63
N GLU A 130 2.42 41.02 -7.29
CA GLU A 130 1.39 41.27 -6.28
C GLU A 130 0.04 40.66 -6.73
N PRO A 131 -0.56 39.76 -5.93
CA PRO A 131 -1.85 39.18 -6.27
C PRO A 131 -2.97 40.22 -6.24
N VAL A 132 -3.82 40.19 -7.27
CA VAL A 132 -4.93 41.11 -7.44
C VAL A 132 -6.21 40.51 -6.85
N ASP A 133 -6.97 41.34 -6.13
CA ASP A 133 -8.22 40.97 -5.46
C ASP A 133 -9.49 41.32 -6.27
N HIS A 134 -9.34 41.79 -7.50
CA HIS A 134 -10.44 42.25 -8.33
C HIS A 134 -10.27 41.89 -9.81
N VAL A 135 -11.40 41.90 -10.53
CA VAL A 135 -11.48 41.79 -11.98
C VAL A 135 -12.18 43.01 -12.59
N LEU A 136 -12.00 43.21 -13.89
CA LEU A 136 -12.74 44.21 -14.68
C LEU A 136 -13.81 43.49 -15.49
N LEU A 137 -15.08 43.65 -15.12
CA LEU A 137 -16.22 43.07 -15.84
C LEU A 137 -16.59 43.94 -17.04
N GLN A 138 -16.80 43.29 -18.19
CA GLN A 138 -17.16 43.92 -19.46
C GLN A 138 -18.55 43.48 -19.93
N ALA A 139 -19.18 44.29 -20.79
CA ALA A 139 -20.56 44.09 -21.22
C ALA A 139 -20.77 42.86 -22.13
N ASP A 140 -19.70 42.29 -22.69
CA ASP A 140 -19.69 41.11 -23.55
C ASP A 140 -19.50 39.79 -22.79
N LEU A 141 -19.84 39.80 -21.49
CA LEU A 141 -19.68 38.68 -20.56
C LEU A 141 -18.23 38.25 -20.33
N THR A 142 -17.26 39.14 -20.60
CA THR A 142 -15.85 38.88 -20.29
C THR A 142 -15.44 39.56 -18.98
N ALA A 143 -14.44 38.98 -18.33
CA ALA A 143 -13.77 39.55 -17.18
C ALA A 143 -12.26 39.54 -17.39
N VAL A 144 -11.61 40.67 -17.17
CA VAL A 144 -10.17 40.81 -17.31
C VAL A 144 -9.52 40.86 -15.94
N ALA A 145 -8.62 39.91 -15.67
CA ALA A 145 -7.75 39.92 -14.50
C ALA A 145 -6.42 40.57 -14.89
N PRO A 146 -6.08 41.76 -14.34
CA PRO A 146 -4.86 42.50 -14.70
C PRO A 146 -3.58 41.87 -14.15
N GLY A 147 -3.69 40.87 -13.27
CA GLY A 147 -2.59 40.13 -12.68
C GLY A 147 -3.06 38.79 -12.10
N PRO A 148 -2.19 38.05 -11.41
CA PRO A 148 -2.58 36.80 -10.77
C PRO A 148 -3.60 37.08 -9.68
N LEU A 149 -4.73 36.37 -9.74
CA LEU A 149 -5.81 36.58 -8.79
C LEU A 149 -5.46 35.98 -7.42
N ARG A 150 -5.91 36.64 -6.35
CA ARG A 150 -5.94 36.01 -5.01
C ARG A 150 -6.70 34.68 -5.08
N ARG A 151 -6.25 33.72 -4.26
CA ARG A 151 -6.72 32.32 -4.30
C ARG A 151 -8.25 32.17 -4.33
N ASP A 152 -8.96 32.94 -3.53
CA ASP A 152 -10.41 32.82 -3.40
C ASP A 152 -11.13 33.29 -4.66
N LEU A 153 -10.73 34.45 -5.20
CA LEU A 153 -11.22 34.97 -6.48
C LEU A 153 -10.83 34.07 -7.65
N ALA A 154 -9.59 33.56 -7.69
CA ALA A 154 -9.14 32.62 -8.71
C ALA A 154 -10.00 31.34 -8.73
N ARG A 155 -10.30 30.79 -7.54
CA ARG A 155 -11.14 29.61 -7.39
C ARG A 155 -12.58 29.87 -7.83
N PHE A 156 -13.12 31.03 -7.49
CA PHE A 156 -14.45 31.44 -7.92
C PHE A 156 -14.51 31.55 -9.45
N MET A 157 -13.57 32.27 -10.07
CA MET A 157 -13.50 32.44 -11.52
C MET A 157 -13.35 31.10 -12.24
N ALA A 158 -12.49 30.19 -11.75
CA ALA A 158 -12.31 28.86 -12.33
C ALA A 158 -13.58 27.97 -12.29
N ARG A 159 -14.51 28.24 -11.38
CA ARG A 159 -15.80 27.51 -11.30
C ARG A 159 -16.87 28.14 -12.18
N THR A 160 -16.91 29.47 -12.24
CA THR A 160 -17.99 30.27 -12.81
C THR A 160 -17.77 30.71 -14.25
N ALA A 161 -16.51 30.77 -14.70
CA ALA A 161 -16.11 31.26 -16.01
C ALA A 161 -15.05 30.35 -16.64
N ASP A 162 -14.92 30.44 -17.96
CA ASP A 162 -13.90 29.72 -18.73
C ASP A 162 -12.76 30.69 -19.09
N VAL A 163 -11.52 30.18 -19.14
CA VAL A 163 -10.37 30.99 -19.54
C VAL A 163 -10.30 31.05 -21.06
N GLU A 164 -10.41 32.25 -21.63
CA GLU A 164 -10.33 32.48 -23.07
C GLU A 164 -8.89 32.75 -23.51
N SER A 165 -8.13 33.51 -22.72
CA SER A 165 -6.73 33.84 -22.99
C SER A 165 -5.91 34.02 -21.72
N THR A 166 -4.68 33.52 -21.75
CA THR A 166 -3.67 33.61 -20.69
C THR A 166 -2.50 34.48 -21.16
N GLY A 167 -2.81 35.74 -21.50
CA GLY A 167 -1.80 36.74 -21.84
C GLY A 167 -1.30 37.51 -20.62
N GLY A 168 -0.75 38.71 -20.84
CA GLY A 168 -0.36 39.65 -19.77
C GLY A 168 -1.52 40.06 -18.84
N ALA A 169 -2.76 39.85 -19.30
CA ALA A 169 -3.96 39.83 -18.47
C ALA A 169 -4.74 38.54 -18.80
N THR A 170 -5.27 37.86 -17.77
CA THR A 170 -6.09 36.67 -18.00
C THR A 170 -7.51 37.10 -18.31
N VAL A 171 -8.04 36.67 -19.46
CA VAL A 171 -9.40 36.96 -19.88
C VAL A 171 -10.27 35.74 -19.60
N TYR A 172 -11.31 35.95 -18.81
CA TYR A 172 -12.33 34.97 -18.51
C TYR A 172 -13.61 35.30 -19.27
N ARG A 173 -14.36 34.28 -19.67
CA ARG A 173 -15.69 34.41 -20.28
C ARG A 173 -16.73 33.71 -19.44
N PHE A 174 -17.77 34.44 -19.05
CA PHE A 174 -18.92 33.87 -18.39
C PHE A 174 -19.85 33.21 -19.42
N THR A 175 -20.20 31.96 -19.14
CA THR A 175 -21.10 31.15 -19.95
C THR A 175 -22.20 30.56 -19.06
N ALA A 176 -23.32 30.15 -19.67
CA ALA A 176 -24.39 29.49 -18.92
C ALA A 176 -23.91 28.18 -18.28
N ASP A 177 -22.99 27.46 -18.94
CA ASP A 177 -22.39 26.25 -18.39
C ASP A 177 -21.50 26.54 -17.17
N GLY A 178 -20.68 27.60 -17.22
CA GLY A 178 -19.88 28.05 -16.07
C GLY A 178 -20.74 28.43 -14.87
N VAL A 179 -21.80 29.21 -15.09
CA VAL A 179 -22.77 29.55 -14.03
C VAL A 179 -23.45 28.28 -13.50
N ARG A 180 -23.88 27.36 -14.37
CA ARG A 180 -24.49 26.08 -13.97
C ARG A 180 -23.55 25.27 -13.08
N ARG A 181 -22.26 25.14 -13.44
CA ARG A 181 -21.26 24.44 -12.62
C ARG A 181 -21.14 25.04 -11.22
N ALA A 182 -21.21 26.37 -11.11
CA ALA A 182 -21.18 27.03 -9.81
C ALA A 182 -22.42 26.70 -8.97
N LEU A 183 -23.62 26.71 -9.57
CA LEU A 183 -24.87 26.33 -8.91
C LEU A 183 -24.88 24.84 -8.50
N ASP A 184 -24.36 23.95 -9.35
CA ASP A 184 -24.21 22.51 -9.05
C ASP A 184 -23.29 22.27 -7.85
N SER A 185 -22.32 23.15 -7.62
CA SER A 185 -21.43 23.11 -6.45
C SER A 185 -22.03 23.72 -5.18
N GLY A 186 -23.31 24.10 -5.20
CA GLY A 186 -24.07 24.60 -4.05
C GLY A 186 -24.09 26.12 -3.89
N HIS A 187 -23.53 26.90 -4.81
CA HIS A 187 -23.61 28.36 -4.73
C HIS A 187 -25.01 28.85 -5.05
N THR A 188 -25.45 29.91 -4.36
CA THR A 188 -26.73 30.57 -4.66
C THR A 188 -26.55 31.71 -5.66
N PRO A 189 -27.59 32.08 -6.44
CA PRO A 189 -27.51 33.23 -7.36
C PRO A 189 -27.15 34.53 -6.63
N ARG A 190 -27.68 34.70 -5.41
CA ARG A 190 -27.36 35.85 -4.54
C ARG A 190 -25.87 35.88 -4.19
N GLU A 191 -25.28 34.75 -3.82
CA GLU A 191 -23.84 34.67 -3.54
C GLU A 191 -23.00 35.00 -4.77
N LEU A 192 -23.39 34.53 -5.96
CA LEU A 192 -22.69 34.86 -7.21
C LEU A 192 -22.72 36.38 -7.46
N HIS A 193 -23.88 37.03 -7.32
CA HIS A 193 -24.01 38.48 -7.47
C HIS A 193 -23.21 39.25 -6.42
N THR A 194 -23.30 38.86 -5.15
CA THR A 194 -22.55 39.50 -4.06
C THR A 194 -21.05 39.38 -4.28
N PHE A 195 -20.55 38.19 -4.61
CA PHE A 195 -19.13 37.95 -4.82
C PHE A 195 -18.58 38.76 -6.01
N LEU A 196 -19.32 38.81 -7.12
CA LEU A 196 -18.95 39.61 -8.29
C LEU A 196 -18.98 41.12 -7.98
N ALA A 197 -19.93 41.59 -7.18
CA ALA A 197 -19.99 42.99 -6.78
C ALA A 197 -18.84 43.39 -5.86
N GLU A 198 -18.41 42.50 -4.96
CA GLU A 198 -17.29 42.73 -4.04
C GLU A 198 -15.92 42.73 -4.75
N HIS A 199 -15.75 41.85 -5.74
CA HIS A 199 -14.46 41.61 -6.41
C HIS A 199 -14.39 42.23 -7.82
N SER A 200 -15.29 43.15 -8.18
CA SER A 200 -15.23 43.86 -9.46
C SER A 200 -14.91 45.34 -9.26
N ARG A 201 -13.97 45.86 -10.05
CA ARG A 201 -13.70 47.31 -10.10
C ARG A 201 -14.72 48.08 -10.93
N THR A 202 -15.42 47.40 -11.83
CA THR A 202 -16.51 47.97 -12.63
C THR A 202 -17.86 47.50 -12.09
N PRO A 203 -18.95 48.26 -12.27
CA PRO A 203 -20.29 47.76 -11.94
C PRO A 203 -20.59 46.46 -12.70
N VAL A 204 -21.29 45.52 -12.05
CA VAL A 204 -21.68 44.24 -12.68
C VAL A 204 -22.58 44.54 -13.89
N PRO A 205 -22.19 44.13 -15.12
CA PRO A 205 -22.97 44.41 -16.32
C PRO A 205 -24.34 43.72 -16.28
N GLN A 206 -25.38 44.42 -16.72
CA GLN A 206 -26.74 43.86 -16.82
C GLN A 206 -26.83 42.52 -17.58
N PRO A 207 -26.08 42.29 -18.68
CA PRO A 207 -26.08 41.00 -19.37
C PRO A 207 -25.60 39.84 -18.47
N LEU A 208 -24.59 40.07 -17.63
CA LEU A 208 -24.10 39.07 -16.69
C LEU A 208 -25.13 38.79 -15.60
N THR A 209 -25.78 39.84 -15.10
CA THR A 209 -26.87 39.68 -14.13
C THR A 209 -27.99 38.81 -14.69
N TYR A 210 -28.41 39.08 -15.92
CA TYR A 210 -29.44 38.32 -16.62
C TYR A 210 -29.03 36.86 -16.83
N LEU A 211 -27.79 36.61 -17.25
CA LEU A 211 -27.26 35.25 -17.43
C LEU A 211 -27.34 34.43 -16.13
N ILE A 212 -26.96 35.03 -15.01
CA ILE A 212 -27.00 34.37 -13.69
C ILE A 212 -28.43 34.02 -13.32
N ASP A 213 -29.34 34.99 -13.40
CA ASP A 213 -30.74 34.81 -12.98
C ASP A 213 -31.49 33.83 -13.89
N ASP A 214 -31.26 33.88 -15.19
CA ASP A 214 -31.88 32.97 -16.16
C ASP A 214 -31.36 31.53 -15.99
N THR A 215 -30.05 31.36 -15.80
CA THR A 215 -29.46 30.03 -15.52
C THR A 215 -29.99 29.47 -14.20
N ALA A 216 -30.08 30.29 -13.16
CA ALA A 216 -30.64 29.91 -11.87
C ALA A 216 -32.11 29.48 -11.96
N ARG A 217 -32.93 30.17 -12.76
CA ARG A 217 -34.34 29.80 -12.99
C ARG A 217 -34.52 28.47 -13.72
N ARG A 218 -33.52 28.05 -14.51
CA ARG A 218 -33.52 26.77 -15.24
C ARG A 218 -32.87 25.64 -14.43
N HIS A 219 -31.98 25.99 -13.50
CA HIS A 219 -31.31 25.06 -12.60
C HIS A 219 -32.30 24.39 -11.63
N GLY A 220 -32.10 23.10 -11.35
CA GLY A 220 -32.90 22.37 -10.37
C GLY A 220 -34.39 22.16 -10.72
N ARG A 221 -34.81 22.41 -11.98
CA ARG A 221 -36.18 22.12 -12.44
C ARG A 221 -36.50 20.63 -12.47
N LEU A 222 -35.50 19.82 -12.82
CA LEU A 222 -35.57 18.37 -12.73
C LEU A 222 -34.90 17.94 -11.43
N ARG A 223 -35.61 17.14 -10.63
CA ARG A 223 -35.11 16.60 -9.37
C ARG A 223 -35.05 15.09 -9.49
N VAL A 224 -33.90 14.52 -9.16
CA VAL A 224 -33.68 13.07 -9.13
C VAL A 224 -33.44 12.68 -7.68
N GLY A 225 -34.15 11.66 -7.21
CA GLY A 225 -33.99 11.09 -5.89
C GLY A 225 -33.84 9.57 -6.00
N ALA A 226 -33.10 8.98 -5.07
CA ALA A 226 -33.04 7.52 -4.96
C ALA A 226 -34.32 7.00 -4.30
N ALA A 227 -35.03 6.11 -4.99
CA ALA A 227 -36.16 5.36 -4.44
C ALA A 227 -35.79 3.88 -4.40
N GLY A 228 -35.81 3.27 -3.21
CA GLY A 228 -35.65 1.83 -3.04
C GLY A 228 -36.89 1.06 -3.52
N GLY A 229 -38.07 1.67 -3.39
CA GLY A 229 -39.32 1.17 -3.93
C GLY A 229 -40.37 2.28 -4.01
N TYR A 230 -41.42 2.04 -4.79
CA TYR A 230 -42.55 2.95 -4.91
C TYR A 230 -43.85 2.23 -4.57
N LEU A 231 -44.84 3.00 -4.15
CA LEU A 231 -46.20 2.56 -3.87
C LEU A 231 -47.13 3.32 -4.80
N ARG A 232 -47.82 2.60 -5.69
CA ARG A 232 -48.89 3.14 -6.52
C ARG A 232 -50.23 2.73 -5.91
N CYS A 233 -51.10 3.68 -5.67
CA CYS A 233 -52.43 3.45 -5.13
C CYS A 233 -53.46 4.18 -5.98
N GLU A 234 -54.49 3.50 -6.46
CA GLU A 234 -55.55 4.12 -7.27
C GLU A 234 -56.45 5.04 -6.45
N ASP A 235 -56.52 4.83 -5.13
CA ASP A 235 -57.28 5.64 -4.19
C ASP A 235 -56.35 6.57 -3.40
N GLU A 236 -56.52 7.88 -3.63
CA GLU A 236 -55.79 8.94 -2.92
C GLU A 236 -56.04 8.92 -1.41
N ALA A 237 -57.27 8.64 -0.97
CA ALA A 237 -57.62 8.63 0.45
C ALA A 237 -56.95 7.48 1.20
N LEU A 238 -56.81 6.32 0.55
CA LEU A 238 -56.09 5.19 1.10
C LEU A 238 -54.59 5.50 1.22
N LEU A 239 -53.99 6.15 0.22
CA LEU A 239 -52.59 6.56 0.29
C LEU A 239 -52.36 7.56 1.44
N ASP A 240 -53.25 8.52 1.61
CA ASP A 240 -53.19 9.48 2.72
C ASP A 240 -53.33 8.81 4.09
N GLN A 241 -54.21 7.81 4.21
CA GLN A 241 -54.34 7.01 5.42
C GLN A 241 -53.04 6.25 5.73
N VAL A 242 -52.41 5.64 4.72
CA VAL A 242 -51.13 4.92 4.90
C VAL A 242 -50.00 5.87 5.30
N LEU A 243 -49.94 7.07 4.70
CA LEU A 243 -48.94 8.09 5.03
C LEU A 243 -49.12 8.66 6.45
N ALA A 244 -50.36 8.70 6.96
CA ALA A 244 -50.68 9.21 8.30
C ALA A 244 -50.59 8.15 9.41
N ASP A 245 -50.59 6.85 9.09
CA ASP A 245 -50.48 5.78 10.09
C ASP A 245 -49.08 5.76 10.71
N ARG A 246 -48.96 5.98 12.03
CA ARG A 246 -47.68 5.95 12.76
C ARG A 246 -46.92 4.64 12.58
N ARG A 247 -47.62 3.52 12.35
CA ARG A 247 -46.96 2.23 12.13
C ARG A 247 -46.18 2.17 10.80
N SER A 248 -46.50 3.04 9.84
CA SER A 248 -45.79 3.16 8.56
C SER A 248 -44.57 4.11 8.61
N GLU A 249 -44.32 4.81 9.72
CA GLU A 249 -43.19 5.75 9.86
C GLU A 249 -41.83 5.09 9.55
N SER A 250 -41.67 3.81 9.91
CA SER A 250 -40.46 3.04 9.60
C SER A 250 -40.17 2.89 8.10
N LEU A 251 -41.21 3.02 7.25
CA LEU A 251 -41.09 2.96 5.79
C LEU A 251 -40.70 4.30 5.17
N ARG A 252 -40.71 5.42 5.92
CA ARG A 252 -40.31 6.76 5.43
C ARG A 252 -40.88 7.10 4.04
N LEU A 253 -42.19 6.90 3.89
CA LEU A 253 -42.88 7.15 2.64
C LEU A 253 -42.92 8.66 2.33
N LEU A 254 -42.55 9.03 1.11
CA LEU A 254 -42.58 10.38 0.58
C LEU A 254 -43.55 10.43 -0.60
N ARG A 255 -44.60 11.25 -0.52
CA ARG A 255 -45.57 11.44 -1.61
C ARG A 255 -44.93 12.26 -2.73
N ILE A 256 -44.88 11.71 -3.95
CA ILE A 256 -44.33 12.39 -5.15
C ILE A 256 -45.40 12.75 -6.18
N ALA A 257 -46.55 12.09 -6.12
CA ALA A 257 -47.74 12.37 -6.91
C ALA A 257 -49.01 12.05 -6.10
N PRO A 258 -50.21 12.46 -6.54
CA PRO A 258 -51.42 12.20 -5.78
C PRO A 258 -51.66 10.72 -5.46
N THR A 259 -51.27 9.83 -6.36
CA THR A 259 -51.45 8.37 -6.26
C THR A 259 -50.14 7.61 -6.08
N VAL A 260 -49.01 8.30 -5.89
CA VAL A 260 -47.67 7.67 -5.84
C VAL A 260 -46.85 8.20 -4.67
N ALA A 261 -46.35 7.27 -3.86
CA ALA A 261 -45.34 7.53 -2.85
C ALA A 261 -44.07 6.70 -3.12
N VAL A 262 -42.92 7.19 -2.69
CA VAL A 262 -41.63 6.49 -2.75
C VAL A 262 -41.08 6.25 -1.36
N SER A 263 -40.26 5.22 -1.22
CA SER A 263 -39.53 4.91 -0.01
C SER A 263 -38.08 4.54 -0.35
N HIS A 264 -37.18 4.69 0.62
CA HIS A 264 -35.83 4.14 0.53
C HIS A 264 -35.75 2.64 0.82
N ALA A 265 -36.82 2.04 1.37
CA ALA A 265 -36.90 0.60 1.60
C ALA A 265 -37.03 -0.15 0.27
N ALA A 266 -36.44 -1.34 0.20
CA ALA A 266 -36.55 -2.21 -0.96
C ALA A 266 -38.00 -2.75 -1.13
N PRO A 267 -38.41 -3.16 -2.34
CA PRO A 267 -39.81 -3.52 -2.62
C PRO A 267 -40.30 -4.74 -1.80
N ASP A 268 -39.41 -5.69 -1.51
CA ASP A 268 -39.68 -6.86 -0.67
C ASP A 268 -40.01 -6.47 0.79
N VAL A 269 -39.23 -5.55 1.36
CA VAL A 269 -39.48 -5.00 2.70
C VAL A 269 -40.78 -4.21 2.72
N LEU A 270 -41.05 -3.39 1.70
CA LEU A 270 -42.31 -2.64 1.59
C LEU A 270 -43.52 -3.58 1.56
N LEU A 271 -43.47 -4.64 0.75
CA LEU A 271 -44.53 -5.64 0.64
C LEU A 271 -44.80 -6.34 1.97
N GLU A 272 -43.75 -6.78 2.67
CA GLU A 272 -43.87 -7.48 3.95
C GLU A 272 -44.48 -6.57 5.02
N ARG A 273 -43.96 -5.34 5.16
CA ARG A 273 -44.41 -4.39 6.19
C ARG A 273 -45.83 -3.90 5.93
N LEU A 274 -46.21 -3.63 4.69
CA LEU A 274 -47.59 -3.26 4.37
C LEU A 274 -48.58 -4.41 4.69
N ARG A 275 -48.17 -5.67 4.52
CA ARG A 275 -48.97 -6.84 4.95
C ARG A 275 -49.10 -6.91 6.48
N GLU A 276 -48.03 -6.63 7.23
CA GLU A 276 -48.08 -6.53 8.70
C GLU A 276 -49.05 -5.42 9.17
N LEU A 277 -49.22 -4.35 8.39
CA LEU A 277 -50.17 -3.28 8.67
C LEU A 277 -51.64 -3.67 8.41
N GLY A 278 -51.87 -4.86 7.84
CA GLY A 278 -53.20 -5.36 7.47
C GLY A 278 -53.64 -4.94 6.06
N LEU A 279 -52.72 -4.43 5.23
CA LEU A 279 -52.99 -4.05 3.85
C LEU A 279 -52.71 -5.24 2.92
N ALA A 280 -53.27 -5.20 1.71
CA ALA A 280 -53.08 -6.22 0.68
C ALA A 280 -52.31 -5.66 -0.52
N PRO A 281 -50.98 -5.40 -0.40
CA PRO A 281 -50.20 -4.87 -1.51
C PRO A 281 -49.89 -5.96 -2.53
N ALA A 282 -49.82 -5.58 -3.80
CA ALA A 282 -49.35 -6.42 -4.89
C ALA A 282 -47.96 -5.96 -5.35
N ALA A 283 -47.13 -6.90 -5.82
CA ALA A 283 -45.82 -6.56 -6.36
C ALA A 283 -45.96 -6.11 -7.82
N GLU A 284 -45.17 -5.13 -8.25
CA GLU A 284 -45.03 -4.75 -9.67
C GLU A 284 -43.62 -5.13 -10.16
N ASP A 285 -43.49 -5.54 -11.41
CA ASP A 285 -42.19 -5.73 -12.08
C ASP A 285 -41.59 -4.40 -12.55
N ALA A 286 -40.42 -4.45 -13.21
CA ALA A 286 -39.73 -3.26 -13.69
C ALA A 286 -40.53 -2.52 -14.78
N GLU A 287 -41.45 -3.21 -15.43
CA GLU A 287 -42.37 -2.71 -16.45
C GLU A 287 -43.70 -2.19 -15.87
N GLY A 288 -43.91 -2.30 -14.54
CA GLY A 288 -45.13 -1.85 -13.86
C GLY A 288 -46.30 -2.84 -13.93
N THR A 289 -46.06 -4.08 -14.36
CA THR A 289 -47.05 -5.15 -14.39
C THR A 289 -47.17 -5.80 -13.03
N VAL A 290 -48.39 -6.02 -12.56
CA VAL A 290 -48.63 -6.68 -11.27
C VAL A 290 -48.20 -8.15 -11.34
N VAL A 291 -47.19 -8.51 -10.55
CA VAL A 291 -46.69 -9.88 -10.42
C VAL A 291 -47.21 -10.51 -9.14
N THR A 292 -47.76 -11.71 -9.27
CA THR A 292 -48.10 -12.54 -8.11
C THR A 292 -46.82 -13.25 -7.65
N LEU A 293 -46.15 -12.70 -6.63
CA LEU A 293 -45.06 -13.41 -5.97
C LEU A 293 -45.65 -14.59 -5.19
N ALA A 294 -45.63 -15.78 -5.79
CA ALA A 294 -45.79 -17.02 -5.03
C ALA A 294 -44.68 -17.02 -3.97
N GLY A 295 -45.06 -17.06 -2.69
CA GLY A 295 -44.11 -16.99 -1.58
C GLY A 295 -43.19 -18.19 -1.59
N ASP A 296 -42.04 -18.06 -2.27
CA ASP A 296 -40.98 -19.03 -2.17
C ASP A 296 -40.38 -18.93 -0.77
N VAL A 297 -40.76 -19.89 0.07
CA VAL A 297 -40.19 -20.09 1.40
C VAL A 297 -38.72 -20.44 1.21
N ARG A 298 -37.85 -19.43 1.23
CA ARG A 298 -36.40 -19.63 1.28
C ARG A 298 -36.03 -20.20 2.65
N ARG A 299 -36.04 -21.53 2.76
CA ARG A 299 -35.38 -22.22 3.87
C ARG A 299 -33.89 -21.94 3.80
N THR A 300 -33.32 -21.40 4.87
CA THR A 300 -31.88 -21.24 4.99
C THR A 300 -31.24 -22.64 4.91
N PRO A 301 -30.30 -22.89 3.98
CA PRO A 301 -29.52 -24.11 4.05
C PRO A 301 -28.76 -24.14 5.39
N PRO A 302 -28.52 -25.32 5.97
CA PRO A 302 -27.87 -25.43 7.27
C PRO A 302 -26.53 -24.66 7.25
N ARG A 303 -26.41 -23.68 8.16
CA ARG A 303 -25.19 -22.88 8.30
C ARG A 303 -24.05 -23.82 8.66
N THR A 304 -23.07 -23.94 7.76
CA THR A 304 -21.81 -24.61 8.08
C THR A 304 -20.97 -23.63 8.89
N ALA A 305 -20.53 -24.04 10.08
CA ALA A 305 -19.67 -23.21 10.92
C ALA A 305 -18.37 -22.86 10.16
N PRO A 306 -17.91 -21.60 10.20
CA PRO A 306 -16.61 -21.24 9.63
C PRO A 306 -15.51 -22.06 10.30
N ARG A 307 -14.58 -22.60 9.50
CA ARG A 307 -13.43 -23.34 10.02
C ARG A 307 -12.61 -22.40 10.91
N PRO A 308 -12.25 -22.81 12.14
CA PRO A 308 -11.35 -22.03 12.99
C PRO A 308 -10.03 -21.82 12.25
N VAL A 309 -9.56 -20.58 12.21
CA VAL A 309 -8.20 -20.25 11.81
C VAL A 309 -7.31 -20.57 13.01
N PRO A 310 -6.35 -21.51 12.92
CA PRO A 310 -5.46 -21.79 14.04
C PRO A 310 -4.48 -20.63 14.23
N ASP A 311 -4.42 -20.11 15.46
CA ASP A 311 -3.38 -19.16 15.89
C ASP A 311 -2.06 -19.91 16.08
N GLY A 312 -1.21 -19.89 15.06
CA GLY A 312 0.20 -20.25 15.18
C GLY A 312 0.76 -21.09 14.04
N PRO A 313 2.10 -21.09 13.88
CA PRO A 313 2.78 -21.96 12.93
C PRO A 313 2.55 -23.45 13.28
N PRO A 314 2.50 -24.35 12.28
CA PRO A 314 2.23 -25.77 12.50
C PRO A 314 3.30 -26.40 13.40
N PRO A 315 2.93 -27.33 14.29
CA PRO A 315 3.90 -28.01 15.15
C PRO A 315 4.92 -28.80 14.31
N ALA A 316 6.19 -28.78 14.74
CA ALA A 316 7.26 -29.51 14.09
C ALA A 316 7.03 -31.03 14.16
N ALA A 317 7.31 -31.73 13.05
CA ALA A 317 7.09 -33.17 12.97
C ALA A 317 7.96 -33.96 13.97
N PRO A 318 7.46 -35.06 14.56
CA PRO A 318 8.20 -35.87 15.53
C PRO A 318 9.56 -36.39 15.04
N SER A 319 9.69 -36.62 13.73
CA SER A 319 10.93 -37.07 13.09
C SER A 319 12.03 -36.00 13.09
N LEU A 320 11.68 -34.73 12.90
CA LEU A 320 12.61 -33.60 12.98
C LEU A 320 13.10 -33.38 14.42
N LEU A 321 12.21 -33.53 15.40
CA LEU A 321 12.57 -33.52 16.82
C LEU A 321 13.51 -34.68 17.17
N GLY A 322 13.25 -35.89 16.65
CA GLY A 322 14.11 -37.05 16.83
C GLY A 322 15.53 -36.84 16.26
N ALA A 323 15.64 -36.26 15.07
CA ALA A 323 16.93 -35.94 14.46
C ALA A 323 17.71 -34.88 15.24
N ALA A 324 17.02 -33.84 15.73
CA ALA A 324 17.63 -32.81 16.58
C ALA A 324 18.17 -33.40 17.90
N VAL A 325 17.40 -34.27 18.56
CA VAL A 325 17.84 -34.98 19.77
C VAL A 325 19.01 -35.92 19.46
N GLY A 326 18.99 -36.59 18.30
CA GLY A 326 20.10 -37.43 17.83
C GLY A 326 21.40 -36.65 17.65
N ALA A 327 21.32 -35.44 17.07
CA ALA A 327 22.47 -34.56 16.90
C ALA A 327 23.04 -34.09 18.25
N ILE A 328 22.18 -33.71 19.20
CA ILE A 328 22.60 -33.33 20.56
C ILE A 328 23.30 -34.51 21.25
N ARG A 329 22.70 -35.71 21.23
CA ARG A 329 23.29 -36.91 21.84
C ARG A 329 24.56 -37.41 21.14
N ALA A 330 24.76 -37.08 19.86
CA ALA A 330 26.00 -37.34 19.15
C ALA A 330 27.11 -36.39 19.64
N GLY A 331 26.78 -35.10 19.82
CA GLY A 331 27.65 -34.11 20.45
C GLY A 331 28.05 -34.50 21.88
N ASP A 332 27.08 -34.94 22.70
CA ASP A 332 27.36 -35.36 24.08
C ASP A 332 28.29 -36.58 24.15
N ARG A 333 28.15 -37.54 23.23
CA ARG A 333 29.06 -38.71 23.13
C ARG A 333 30.45 -38.34 22.62
N ALA A 334 30.57 -37.30 21.80
CA ALA A 334 31.86 -36.77 21.37
C ALA A 334 32.59 -36.10 22.54
N GLY A 335 31.89 -35.29 23.35
CA GLY A 335 32.46 -34.70 24.57
C GLY A 335 32.80 -35.72 25.65
N SER A 336 31.94 -36.72 25.89
CA SER A 336 32.16 -37.73 26.95
C SER A 336 33.35 -38.66 26.70
N ARG A 337 33.82 -38.77 25.44
CA ARG A 337 35.01 -39.57 25.09
C ARG A 337 36.31 -38.77 25.17
N GLU A 338 36.26 -37.44 25.15
CA GLU A 338 37.42 -36.58 25.41
C GLU A 338 37.76 -36.56 26.91
N ASP A 339 36.77 -36.65 27.79
CA ASP A 339 36.98 -36.69 29.24
C ASP A 339 37.46 -38.07 29.76
N ALA A 340 37.06 -39.18 29.13
CA ALA A 340 37.50 -40.52 29.52
C ALA A 340 38.91 -40.91 29.02
N GLY A 341 39.52 -40.10 28.14
CA GLY A 341 40.90 -40.24 27.67
C GLY A 341 41.90 -39.34 28.41
N ALA A 342 41.44 -38.53 29.37
CA ALA A 342 42.24 -37.54 30.09
C ALA A 342 42.78 -38.05 31.44
N VAL A 343 43.32 -39.26 31.48
CA VAL A 343 44.23 -39.70 32.56
C VAL A 343 45.41 -40.45 31.94
N GLY A 344 46.40 -39.72 31.45
CA GLY A 344 47.69 -40.28 31.05
C GLY A 344 48.37 -39.60 29.87
N ALA A 345 49.38 -38.78 30.20
CA ALA A 345 50.45 -38.27 29.34
C ALA A 345 50.12 -37.18 28.30
N ALA A 346 50.60 -35.97 28.60
CA ALA A 346 50.68 -34.82 27.72
C ALA A 346 51.50 -35.11 26.45
N GLY A 347 50.91 -34.81 25.29
CA GLY A 347 51.62 -34.88 24.01
C GLY A 347 50.72 -34.90 22.78
N SER A 348 50.36 -33.71 22.28
CA SER A 348 49.81 -33.46 20.93
C SER A 348 48.44 -34.10 20.59
N GLY A 349 47.36 -33.30 20.57
CA GLY A 349 46.05 -33.68 20.02
C GLY A 349 45.97 -33.71 18.49
N ARG A 350 47.11 -33.92 17.80
CA ARG A 350 47.20 -33.96 16.32
C ARG A 350 47.20 -35.37 15.67
N PRO A 351 47.42 -36.51 16.37
CA PRO A 351 47.41 -37.83 15.73
C PRO A 351 46.01 -38.44 15.63
N ALA A 352 45.07 -38.19 16.55
CA ALA A 352 43.74 -38.82 16.50
C ALA A 352 42.84 -38.26 15.38
N ARG A 353 42.87 -36.94 15.14
CA ARG A 353 42.17 -36.31 14.01
C ARG A 353 42.81 -36.67 12.66
N ARG A 354 44.13 -36.88 12.62
CA ARG A 354 44.85 -37.40 11.44
C ARG A 354 44.61 -38.90 11.21
N ALA A 355 44.51 -39.71 12.25
CA ALA A 355 44.20 -41.14 12.16
C ALA A 355 42.74 -41.36 11.75
N ARG A 356 41.80 -40.53 12.23
CA ARG A 356 40.40 -40.53 11.78
C ARG A 356 40.23 -39.96 10.37
N ALA A 357 40.94 -38.90 10.01
CA ALA A 357 40.96 -38.41 8.63
C ALA A 357 41.71 -39.36 7.68
N ALA A 358 42.68 -40.14 8.16
CA ALA A 358 43.36 -41.18 7.40
C ALA A 358 42.47 -42.42 7.23
N ALA A 359 41.79 -42.89 8.28
CA ALA A 359 40.82 -43.99 8.21
C ALA A 359 39.56 -43.62 7.40
N ALA A 360 39.09 -42.37 7.48
CA ALA A 360 38.01 -41.85 6.63
C ALA A 360 38.46 -41.69 5.16
N ARG A 361 39.75 -41.35 4.91
CA ARG A 361 40.34 -41.35 3.55
C ARG A 361 40.58 -42.75 3.01
N GLU A 362 40.96 -43.73 3.85
CA GLU A 362 41.07 -45.14 3.46
C GLU A 362 39.71 -45.77 3.16
N GLY A 363 38.66 -45.42 3.94
CA GLY A 363 37.27 -45.85 3.67
C GLY A 363 36.63 -45.19 2.45
N ALA A 364 36.99 -43.92 2.17
CA ALA A 364 36.57 -43.18 0.97
C ALA A 364 37.29 -43.61 -0.31
N SER A 365 38.41 -44.35 -0.23
CA SER A 365 39.19 -44.81 -1.38
C SER A 365 38.67 -46.13 -2.00
N GLY A 366 37.61 -46.73 -1.46
CA GLY A 366 36.97 -47.90 -2.05
C GLY A 366 36.10 -47.54 -3.27
N PRO A 367 35.86 -48.48 -4.21
CA PRO A 367 34.97 -48.21 -5.34
C PRO A 367 33.59 -47.77 -4.85
N ALA A 368 33.04 -46.72 -5.45
CA ALA A 368 31.67 -46.29 -5.15
C ALA A 368 30.69 -47.45 -5.41
N PRO A 369 29.68 -47.65 -4.53
CA PRO A 369 28.72 -48.74 -4.70
C PRO A 369 28.01 -48.62 -6.05
N ARG A 370 27.78 -49.76 -6.72
CA ARG A 370 27.20 -49.84 -8.07
C ARG A 370 25.76 -50.38 -8.03
N THR A 371 24.93 -49.77 -7.20
CA THR A 371 23.50 -50.08 -7.12
C THR A 371 22.77 -49.36 -8.26
N PRO A 372 21.81 -50.00 -8.96
CA PRO A 372 21.01 -49.33 -9.97
C PRO A 372 20.35 -48.06 -9.40
N VAL A 373 20.38 -46.95 -10.15
CA VAL A 373 19.90 -45.63 -9.69
C VAL A 373 18.43 -45.68 -9.22
N ALA A 374 17.62 -46.57 -9.81
CA ALA A 374 16.22 -46.78 -9.44
C ALA A 374 16.03 -47.39 -8.04
N GLU A 375 17.01 -48.13 -7.53
CA GLU A 375 16.93 -48.84 -6.26
C GLU A 375 17.45 -48.00 -5.07
N ILE A 376 18.27 -46.98 -5.35
CA ILE A 376 18.86 -46.07 -4.35
C ILE A 376 17.80 -45.47 -3.40
N PRO A 377 16.66 -44.92 -3.89
CA PRO A 377 15.65 -44.35 -2.98
C PRO A 377 15.03 -45.41 -2.06
N GLY A 378 14.91 -46.66 -2.52
CA GLY A 378 14.39 -47.77 -1.72
C GLY A 378 15.31 -48.13 -0.57
N VAL A 379 16.61 -48.26 -0.85
CA VAL A 379 17.64 -48.54 0.16
C VAL A 379 17.70 -47.41 1.19
N LEU A 380 17.68 -46.15 0.75
CA LEU A 380 17.74 -45.00 1.66
C LEU A 380 16.47 -44.84 2.51
N ARG A 381 15.28 -45.14 1.98
CA ARG A 381 14.04 -45.14 2.77
C ARG A 381 14.03 -46.26 3.80
N SER A 382 14.50 -47.45 3.43
CA SER A 382 14.63 -48.58 4.35
C SER A 382 15.59 -48.25 5.50
N ALA A 383 16.75 -47.66 5.18
CA ALA A 383 17.70 -47.19 6.17
C ALA A 383 17.16 -46.02 7.03
N ALA A 384 16.37 -45.10 6.46
CA ALA A 384 15.74 -44.02 7.23
C ALA A 384 14.66 -44.54 8.19
N GLY A 385 13.97 -45.61 7.82
CA GLY A 385 12.98 -46.26 8.69
C GLY A 385 13.61 -47.08 9.83
N THR A 386 14.80 -47.62 9.61
CA THR A 386 15.53 -48.47 10.58
C THR A 386 16.59 -47.71 11.37
N GLY A 387 17.00 -46.51 10.93
CA GLY A 387 18.12 -45.76 11.49
C GLY A 387 19.50 -46.29 11.06
N GLY A 388 19.54 -47.18 10.06
CA GLY A 388 20.77 -47.79 9.54
C GLY A 388 21.69 -46.81 8.80
N ARG A 389 22.99 -47.13 8.75
CA ARG A 389 23.98 -46.35 7.99
C ARG A 389 24.15 -46.92 6.59
N VAL A 390 24.38 -46.04 5.61
CA VAL A 390 24.49 -46.40 4.19
C VAL A 390 25.72 -45.75 3.58
N TRP A 391 26.55 -46.53 2.92
CA TRP A 391 27.57 -46.01 2.03
C TRP A 391 26.93 -45.55 0.73
N VAL A 392 27.16 -44.29 0.35
CA VAL A 392 26.68 -43.74 -0.92
C VAL A 392 27.86 -43.24 -1.77
N GLY A 393 27.77 -43.44 -3.08
CA GLY A 393 28.60 -42.69 -4.02
C GLY A 393 27.88 -41.38 -4.36
N CYS A 394 28.54 -40.24 -4.18
CA CYS A 394 27.98 -38.92 -4.47
C CYS A 394 28.87 -38.18 -5.46
N VAL A 395 28.26 -37.58 -6.48
CA VAL A 395 28.96 -36.68 -7.40
C VAL A 395 29.09 -35.29 -6.77
N GLY A 396 30.33 -34.83 -6.61
CA GLY A 396 30.67 -33.49 -6.13
C GLY A 396 30.37 -32.39 -7.14
N ALA A 397 30.55 -31.12 -6.73
CA ALA A 397 30.35 -29.97 -7.61
C ALA A 397 31.41 -29.88 -8.73
N ASP A 398 32.55 -30.53 -8.54
CA ASP A 398 33.66 -30.71 -9.47
C ASP A 398 33.48 -31.92 -10.42
N GLY A 399 32.37 -32.67 -10.29
CA GLY A 399 32.08 -33.85 -11.10
C GLY A 399 32.81 -35.12 -10.64
N ALA A 400 33.62 -35.05 -9.57
CA ALA A 400 34.27 -36.21 -9.00
C ALA A 400 33.26 -37.07 -8.20
N VAL A 401 33.37 -38.39 -8.31
CA VAL A 401 32.55 -39.33 -7.52
C VAL A 401 33.29 -39.61 -6.21
N GLU A 402 32.71 -39.19 -5.09
CA GLU A 402 33.22 -39.45 -3.75
C GLU A 402 32.35 -40.47 -3.02
N ARG A 403 32.95 -41.37 -2.26
CA ARG A 403 32.24 -42.30 -1.37
C ARG A 403 32.03 -41.66 0.00
N ARG A 404 30.79 -41.67 0.51
CA ARG A 404 30.40 -41.05 1.79
C ARG A 404 29.56 -42.01 2.63
N LEU A 405 29.75 -41.99 3.95
CA LEU A 405 28.92 -42.74 4.89
C LEU A 405 27.83 -41.83 5.45
N ILE A 406 26.57 -42.15 5.19
CA ILE A 406 25.44 -41.32 5.62
C ILE A 406 24.46 -42.13 6.47
N ALA A 407 23.80 -41.45 7.43
CA ALA A 407 22.63 -41.96 8.13
C ALA A 407 21.40 -41.17 7.64
N PRO A 408 20.58 -41.74 6.72
CA PRO A 408 19.43 -41.04 6.15
C PRO A 408 18.34 -40.83 7.21
N VAL A 409 17.77 -39.63 7.23
CA VAL A 409 16.71 -39.21 8.17
C VAL A 409 15.38 -39.10 7.44
N ARG A 410 15.40 -38.56 6.20
CA ARG A 410 14.20 -38.36 5.40
C ARG A 410 14.53 -38.45 3.92
N VAL A 411 13.68 -39.13 3.15
CA VAL A 411 13.81 -39.25 1.69
C VAL A 411 12.50 -38.83 1.05
N GLU A 412 12.42 -37.57 0.60
CA GLU A 412 11.21 -36.99 0.01
C GLU A 412 11.55 -36.00 -1.10
N GLY A 413 10.63 -35.83 -2.07
CA GLY A 413 10.75 -34.79 -3.10
C GLY A 413 11.99 -34.87 -3.99
N GLY A 414 12.64 -36.05 -4.09
CA GLY A 414 13.88 -36.20 -4.86
C GLY A 414 15.16 -35.88 -4.09
N PHE A 415 15.07 -35.64 -2.78
CA PHE A 415 16.20 -35.35 -1.90
C PHE A 415 16.28 -36.36 -0.75
N VAL A 416 17.49 -36.56 -0.23
CA VAL A 416 17.73 -37.24 1.04
C VAL A 416 18.38 -36.27 2.02
N SER A 417 17.73 -36.05 3.16
CA SER A 417 18.33 -35.37 4.31
C SER A 417 18.93 -36.42 5.23
N CYS A 418 20.21 -36.29 5.53
CA CYS A 418 20.98 -37.29 6.26
C CYS A 418 22.05 -36.64 7.13
N PHE A 419 22.51 -37.38 8.14
CA PHE A 419 23.74 -37.05 8.83
C PHE A 419 24.92 -37.67 8.08
N ASP A 420 25.84 -36.86 7.56
CA ASP A 420 27.03 -37.32 6.86
C ASP A 420 28.15 -37.55 7.87
N HIS A 421 28.48 -38.81 8.14
CA HIS A 421 29.55 -39.18 9.08
C HIS A 421 30.95 -38.83 8.56
N THR A 422 31.09 -38.57 7.26
CA THR A 422 32.36 -38.17 6.64
C THR A 422 32.63 -36.68 6.89
N ALA A 423 31.58 -35.85 6.88
CA ALA A 423 31.64 -34.41 7.10
C ALA A 423 31.25 -33.97 8.53
N ASP A 424 30.70 -34.90 9.32
CA ASP A 424 30.18 -34.71 10.68
C ASP A 424 29.11 -33.62 10.80
N GLU A 425 28.24 -33.51 9.79
CA GLU A 425 27.16 -32.53 9.76
C GLU A 425 25.91 -33.05 9.02
N VAL A 426 24.77 -32.39 9.23
CA VAL A 426 23.51 -32.72 8.53
C VAL A 426 23.54 -32.08 7.14
N ARG A 427 23.48 -32.92 6.09
CA ARG A 427 23.45 -32.48 4.69
C ARG A 427 22.24 -33.04 3.96
N THR A 428 21.78 -32.28 2.98
CA THR A 428 20.74 -32.70 2.04
C THR A 428 21.36 -32.94 0.68
N TYR A 429 21.27 -34.18 0.19
CA TYR A 429 21.77 -34.57 -1.13
C TYR A 429 20.61 -34.77 -2.11
N PRO A 430 20.71 -34.27 -3.35
CA PRO A 430 19.78 -34.64 -4.41
C PRO A 430 19.99 -36.10 -4.78
N LEU A 431 18.91 -36.88 -4.88
CA LEU A 431 19.00 -38.31 -5.23
C LEU A 431 19.65 -38.54 -6.61
N HIS A 432 19.49 -37.60 -7.55
CA HIS A 432 20.12 -37.68 -8.88
C HIS A 432 21.65 -37.51 -8.84
N ARG A 433 22.23 -37.06 -7.73
CA ARG A 433 23.69 -36.99 -7.55
C ARG A 433 24.27 -38.25 -6.92
N LEU A 434 23.43 -39.20 -6.51
CA LEU A 434 23.87 -40.44 -5.92
C LEU A 434 24.06 -41.49 -7.01
N THR A 435 25.25 -42.06 -7.08
CA THR A 435 25.64 -43.07 -8.08
C THR A 435 25.39 -44.50 -7.61
N GLY A 436 25.19 -44.70 -6.31
CA GLY A 436 24.83 -45.98 -5.71
C GLY A 436 24.70 -45.89 -4.19
N ALA A 437 24.10 -46.92 -3.58
CA ALA A 437 23.85 -47.00 -2.15
C ALA A 437 23.99 -48.45 -1.65
N GLU A 438 24.82 -48.65 -0.64
CA GLU A 438 25.11 -49.95 -0.01
C GLU A 438 24.88 -49.84 1.50
N PRO A 439 23.89 -50.55 2.07
CA PRO A 439 23.63 -50.50 3.50
C PRO A 439 24.75 -51.18 4.29
N LEU A 440 25.14 -50.60 5.42
CA LEU A 440 26.08 -51.21 6.35
C LEU A 440 25.28 -52.06 7.36
N PRO A 441 25.64 -53.34 7.59
CA PRO A 441 25.00 -54.14 8.62
C PRO A 441 25.20 -53.51 10.00
N GLU A 442 24.22 -53.69 10.90
CA GLU A 442 24.14 -52.98 12.20
C GLU A 442 25.28 -53.30 13.19
N ASP A 443 26.14 -54.29 12.91
CA ASP A 443 27.22 -54.78 13.79
C ASP A 443 28.66 -54.44 13.31
N ALA A 444 28.87 -53.31 12.64
CA ALA A 444 30.21 -52.83 12.22
C ALA A 444 30.58 -51.44 12.75
#